data_AF-A0A3D8SD44-F1
#
_entry.id   AF-A0A3D8SD44-F1
#
_cell.length_a   1.000
_cell.length_b   1.000
_cell.length_c   1.000
_cell.angle_alpha   90.00
_cell.angle_beta   90.00
_cell.angle_gamma   90.00
#
_symmetry.space_group_name_H-M   'P 1'
#
loop_
_entity.id
_entity.type
_entity.pdbx_description
1 polymer ?
#
loop_
_entity_poly.entity_id
_entity_poly.type
_entity_poly.pdbx_seq_one_letter_code
_entity_poly.pdbx_strand_id
1 'polypeptide(L)'
;MSDSDMSGSGSSSPVDPSLIDPDGRVIAIIGCGTIGRAILAGLLRIARNAPDDSPESHLHFYVVTRTKESADRLEQTFDRPEARNMIIFLSEEEMRSSLFTRARVVILACPPSKAETVLQKYDLESTVPLTTVVSLLHGVSVQDIQRYILKGRGWHLHMPEVIRARPNIAAKVGKCMTVIESHPNDRGGNEERLDRNDQVIWLFELIGEVEIVPPDEFDAAAMLASGSMGLAATAFQGIIDGCVAEGLGRNEALQIGKQMLKGMVHLLDRGMSPVLLNENVSTPGIWADRDRWALEKKGVGSAILSALLDATSPQAVSRSGGGPARITRFVVSFKTFASAERLRAQHEVDKNRVTVFAEEQIYCMQQADIVLFACHEDDLDDLDDKYQEVVDALKGKLVISIVNGGLPTDIPAAYRSKGNGWPTFVEARPNDAVLVRKSTTIIKDNSACEGRGGMVTWIFEQVGKVSYMSYLEFDTVTTTVRSSMAMFTLPLDGILDACVARGMSRNEMKEMFAQVLEGLGGLLRHGVHPGGLRDVISDNSRPTARGMLQLEKSGIRALFAEAMLTVGEGMLKVGEPIDDE
;
A
#
# COMPACT_ATOMS: atom_id res chain seq x y z
N MET A 1 21.55 -71.19 -7.55
CA MET A 1 22.38 -70.57 -8.60
C MET A 1 21.51 -70.54 -9.85
N SER A 2 21.00 -69.43 -10.34
CA SER A 2 21.38 -68.02 -10.19
C SER A 2 20.23 -67.15 -10.68
N ASP A 3 20.15 -65.96 -10.09
CA ASP A 3 19.28 -64.83 -10.43
C ASP A 3 19.38 -64.37 -11.89
N SER A 4 18.30 -63.74 -12.37
CA SER A 4 18.42 -62.56 -13.22
C SER A 4 17.22 -61.63 -13.02
N ASP A 5 17.51 -60.49 -12.39
CA ASP A 5 16.66 -59.33 -12.17
C ASP A 5 16.02 -58.78 -13.47
N MET A 6 14.75 -58.39 -13.34
CA MET A 6 14.10 -57.37 -14.17
C MET A 6 13.36 -56.41 -13.24
N SER A 7 13.95 -55.24 -13.06
CA SER A 7 13.42 -54.10 -12.32
C SER A 7 12.23 -53.49 -13.07
N GLY A 8 11.02 -53.72 -12.57
CA GLY A 8 9.80 -53.02 -12.96
C GLY A 8 9.58 -51.77 -12.11
N SER A 9 9.47 -50.63 -12.79
CA SER A 9 9.16 -49.30 -12.25
C SER A 9 7.91 -49.28 -11.36
N GLY A 10 8.10 -49.01 -10.06
CA GLY A 10 7.03 -48.64 -9.15
C GLY A 10 6.66 -47.16 -9.35
N SER A 11 5.51 -46.91 -9.97
CA SER A 11 4.84 -45.61 -9.91
C SER A 11 4.39 -45.36 -8.47
N SER A 12 5.08 -44.47 -7.75
CA SER A 12 4.68 -44.03 -6.41
C SER A 12 3.44 -43.15 -6.53
N SER A 13 2.28 -43.73 -6.26
CA SER A 13 1.04 -43.01 -5.96
C SER A 13 1.21 -42.27 -4.63
N PRO A 14 1.06 -40.93 -4.54
CA PRO A 14 1.00 -40.28 -3.24
C PRO A 14 -0.46 -40.12 -2.77
N VAL A 15 -0.62 -40.32 -1.46
CA VAL A 15 -1.77 -40.04 -0.59
C VAL A 15 -2.81 -41.16 -0.47
N ASP A 16 -2.71 -41.85 0.68
CA ASP A 16 -3.68 -42.83 1.22
C ASP A 16 -5.11 -42.23 1.23
N PRO A 17 -6.10 -42.92 0.63
CA PRO A 17 -7.44 -42.39 0.49
C PRO A 17 -8.28 -42.23 1.77
N SER A 18 -7.80 -42.69 2.93
CA SER A 18 -8.62 -43.00 4.12
C SER A 18 -8.65 -41.96 5.26
N LEU A 19 -7.95 -40.83 5.16
CA LEU A 19 -7.87 -39.84 6.24
C LEU A 19 -8.58 -38.52 5.87
N ILE A 20 -9.67 -38.22 6.57
CA ILE A 20 -10.12 -36.83 6.78
C ILE A 20 -9.01 -36.16 7.58
N ASP A 21 -8.51 -35.01 7.15
CA ASP A 21 -7.57 -34.22 7.95
C ASP A 21 -8.33 -33.54 9.09
N PRO A 22 -8.17 -33.97 10.36
CA PRO A 22 -8.90 -33.41 11.49
C PRO A 22 -8.55 -31.94 11.76
N ASP A 23 -7.39 -31.47 11.27
CA ASP A 23 -6.88 -30.11 11.52
C ASP A 23 -7.36 -29.09 10.47
N GLY A 24 -8.08 -29.54 9.44
CA GLY A 24 -8.70 -28.66 8.45
C GLY A 24 -7.75 -27.95 7.49
N ARG A 25 -6.58 -28.53 7.25
CA ARG A 25 -5.51 -27.92 6.45
C ARG A 25 -5.63 -28.25 4.96
N VAL A 26 -6.64 -29.05 4.60
CA VAL A 26 -7.03 -29.36 3.23
C VAL A 26 -8.10 -28.38 2.74
N ILE A 27 -7.75 -27.59 1.72
CA ILE A 27 -8.60 -26.57 1.12
C ILE A 27 -8.91 -26.96 -0.33
N ALA A 28 -10.18 -26.95 -0.72
CA ALA A 28 -10.57 -27.10 -2.12
C ALA A 28 -10.93 -25.74 -2.73
N ILE A 29 -10.34 -25.40 -3.87
CA ILE A 29 -10.67 -24.20 -4.65
C ILE A 29 -11.41 -24.64 -5.92
N ILE A 30 -12.72 -24.41 -5.95
CA ILE A 30 -13.58 -24.73 -7.09
C ILE A 30 -13.67 -23.50 -8.00
N GLY A 31 -12.92 -23.52 -9.10
CA GLY A 31 -12.78 -22.40 -10.02
C GLY A 31 -11.51 -21.60 -9.75
N CYS A 32 -10.42 -21.96 -10.43
CA CYS A 32 -9.15 -21.25 -10.31
C CYS A 32 -8.98 -20.19 -11.41
N GLY A 33 -9.94 -19.26 -11.45
CA GLY A 33 -9.85 -18.05 -12.27
C GLY A 33 -8.84 -17.05 -11.68
N THR A 34 -8.97 -15.78 -12.01
CA THR A 34 -8.04 -14.74 -11.55
C THR A 34 -7.93 -14.67 -10.02
N ILE A 35 -9.08 -14.63 -9.32
CA ILE A 35 -9.11 -14.52 -7.86
C ILE A 35 -8.66 -15.83 -7.19
N GLY A 36 -9.10 -16.98 -7.70
CA GLY A 36 -8.68 -18.29 -7.18
C GLY A 36 -7.17 -18.50 -7.29
N ARG A 37 -6.56 -18.10 -8.42
CA ARG A 37 -5.10 -18.12 -8.59
C ARG A 37 -4.38 -17.19 -7.63
N ALA A 38 -4.95 -16.02 -7.33
CA ALA A 38 -4.33 -15.07 -6.41
C ALA A 38 -4.36 -15.55 -4.96
N ILE A 39 -5.48 -16.13 -4.52
CA ILE A 39 -5.60 -16.77 -3.20
C ILE A 39 -4.61 -17.92 -3.10
N LEU A 40 -4.63 -18.84 -4.07
CA LEU A 40 -3.71 -19.97 -4.12
C LEU A 40 -2.24 -19.53 -4.08
N ALA A 41 -1.86 -18.55 -4.91
CA ALA A 41 -0.49 -18.03 -4.94
C ALA A 41 -0.08 -17.37 -3.61
N GLY A 42 -0.99 -16.62 -2.97
CA GLY A 42 -0.76 -16.00 -1.67
C GLY A 42 -0.53 -17.04 -0.58
N LEU A 43 -1.45 -18.00 -0.45
CA LEU A 43 -1.39 -19.06 0.57
C LEU A 43 -0.19 -19.97 0.39
N LEU A 44 0.12 -20.38 -0.85
CA LEU A 44 1.32 -21.18 -1.13
C LEU A 44 2.60 -20.44 -0.75
N ARG A 45 2.66 -19.12 -0.96
CA ARG A 45 3.82 -18.33 -0.55
C ARG A 45 3.98 -18.32 0.98
N ILE A 46 2.89 -18.28 1.73
CA ILE A 46 2.92 -18.36 3.19
C ILE A 46 3.37 -19.75 3.62
N ALA A 47 2.70 -20.80 3.14
CA ALA A 47 2.98 -22.19 3.49
C ALA A 47 4.44 -22.58 3.24
N ARG A 48 5.03 -22.13 2.13
CA ARG A 48 6.44 -22.39 1.77
C ARG A 48 7.47 -21.71 2.66
N ASN A 49 7.12 -20.56 3.25
CA ASN A 49 8.03 -19.78 4.08
C ASN A 49 7.77 -20.02 5.58
N ALA A 50 6.78 -20.85 5.90
CA ALA A 50 6.42 -21.14 7.26
C ALA A 50 7.37 -22.20 7.87
N PRO A 51 7.66 -22.13 9.18
CA PRO A 51 8.42 -23.17 9.86
C PRO A 51 7.75 -24.54 9.72
N ASP A 52 8.52 -25.62 9.66
CA ASP A 52 7.98 -26.97 9.41
C ASP A 52 6.86 -27.37 10.40
N ASP A 53 6.98 -27.00 11.67
CA ASP A 53 5.99 -27.34 12.73
C ASP A 53 4.79 -26.40 12.80
N SER A 54 4.70 -25.41 11.91
CA SER A 54 3.62 -24.42 11.92
C SER A 54 2.33 -24.94 11.29
N PRO A 55 1.14 -24.40 11.64
CA PRO A 55 -0.10 -24.79 10.96
C PRO A 55 -0.10 -24.44 9.47
N GLU A 56 0.63 -23.41 9.05
CA GLU A 56 0.69 -22.94 7.67
C GLU A 56 1.49 -23.87 6.75
N SER A 57 2.55 -24.53 7.24
CA SER A 57 3.39 -25.45 6.45
C SER A 57 2.62 -26.68 5.96
N HIS A 58 1.53 -27.03 6.66
CA HIS A 58 0.71 -28.20 6.41
C HIS A 58 -0.50 -27.94 5.50
N LEU A 59 -0.57 -26.77 4.85
CA LEU A 59 -1.67 -26.44 3.94
C LEU A 59 -1.61 -27.27 2.64
N HIS A 60 -2.70 -27.98 2.34
CA HIS A 60 -2.87 -28.76 1.11
C HIS A 60 -4.05 -28.24 0.27
N PHE A 61 -3.88 -28.23 -1.04
CA PHE A 61 -4.82 -27.61 -1.97
C PHE A 61 -5.31 -28.59 -3.03
N TYR A 62 -6.63 -28.70 -3.14
CA TYR A 62 -7.27 -29.27 -4.32
C TYR A 62 -7.78 -28.14 -5.20
N VAL A 63 -7.33 -28.07 -6.44
CA VAL A 63 -7.69 -27.00 -7.37
C VAL A 63 -8.51 -27.59 -8.50
N VAL A 64 -9.80 -27.27 -8.52
CA VAL A 64 -10.73 -27.80 -9.52
C VAL A 64 -10.97 -26.75 -10.60
N THR A 65 -10.83 -27.16 -11.85
CA THR A 65 -11.10 -26.34 -13.03
C THR A 65 -12.09 -27.02 -13.94
N ARG A 66 -12.71 -26.27 -14.86
CA ARG A 66 -13.72 -26.82 -15.76
C ARG A 66 -13.18 -27.89 -16.71
N THR A 67 -11.97 -27.70 -17.24
CA THR A 67 -11.42 -28.57 -18.29
C THR A 67 -10.02 -29.05 -17.93
N LYS A 68 -9.65 -30.23 -18.41
CA LYS A 68 -8.32 -30.81 -18.16
C LYS A 68 -7.20 -29.90 -18.65
N GLU A 69 -7.34 -29.28 -19.82
CA GLU A 69 -6.34 -28.35 -20.34
C GLU A 69 -6.14 -27.13 -19.42
N SER A 70 -7.18 -26.73 -18.69
CA SER A 70 -7.09 -25.63 -17.73
C SER A 70 -6.38 -26.05 -16.45
N ALA A 71 -6.60 -27.28 -16.00
CA ALA A 71 -5.84 -27.90 -14.91
C ALA A 71 -4.36 -28.01 -15.30
N ASP A 72 -4.06 -28.56 -16.48
CA ASP A 72 -2.68 -28.75 -16.97
C ASP A 72 -1.93 -27.40 -17.09
N ARG A 73 -2.59 -26.35 -17.60
CA ARG A 73 -1.98 -25.00 -17.66
C ARG A 73 -1.67 -24.43 -16.27
N LEU A 74 -2.53 -24.69 -15.29
CA LEU A 74 -2.29 -24.24 -13.93
C LEU A 74 -1.19 -25.05 -13.27
N GLU A 75 -1.17 -26.36 -13.48
CA GLU A 75 -0.10 -27.22 -13.03
C GLU A 75 1.24 -26.70 -13.55
N GLN A 76 1.38 -26.44 -14.86
CA GLN A 76 2.59 -25.82 -15.44
C GLN A 76 2.93 -24.45 -14.82
N THR A 77 1.93 -23.63 -14.50
CA THR A 77 2.14 -22.30 -13.89
C THR A 77 2.70 -22.42 -12.47
N PHE A 78 2.29 -23.45 -11.74
CA PHE A 78 2.70 -23.73 -10.37
C PHE A 78 3.73 -24.86 -10.26
N ASP A 79 4.26 -25.34 -11.40
CA ASP A 79 5.18 -26.47 -11.49
C ASP A 79 6.54 -26.09 -10.93
N ARG A 80 6.66 -26.22 -9.60
CA ARG A 80 7.90 -26.04 -8.86
C ARG A 80 8.08 -27.24 -7.94
N PRO A 81 9.32 -27.75 -7.77
CA PRO A 81 9.60 -28.93 -6.95
C PRO A 81 8.98 -28.84 -5.55
N GLU A 82 8.97 -27.64 -4.98
CA GLU A 82 8.51 -27.35 -3.62
C GLU A 82 6.97 -27.21 -3.53
N ALA A 83 6.27 -27.10 -4.67
CA ALA A 83 4.81 -26.97 -4.74
C ALA A 83 4.08 -28.29 -5.03
N ARG A 84 4.79 -29.26 -5.65
CA ARG A 84 4.21 -30.50 -6.19
C ARG A 84 3.52 -31.37 -5.15
N ASN A 85 3.95 -31.33 -3.90
CA ASN A 85 3.37 -32.15 -2.84
C ASN A 85 2.21 -31.45 -2.09
N MET A 86 1.97 -30.16 -2.36
CA MET A 86 0.96 -29.37 -1.68
C MET A 86 -0.31 -29.16 -2.52
N ILE A 87 -0.25 -29.41 -3.83
CA ILE A 87 -1.34 -29.07 -4.75
C ILE A 87 -1.71 -30.25 -5.63
N ILE A 88 -3.01 -30.50 -5.75
CA ILE A 88 -3.57 -31.46 -6.69
C ILE A 88 -4.51 -30.70 -7.62
N PHE A 89 -4.17 -30.65 -8.91
CA PHE A 89 -5.02 -30.06 -9.94
C PHE A 89 -5.98 -31.10 -10.49
N LEU A 90 -7.26 -30.76 -10.59
CA LEU A 90 -8.31 -31.62 -11.08
C LEU A 90 -9.18 -30.88 -12.10
N SER A 91 -9.69 -31.61 -13.09
CA SER A 91 -10.85 -31.18 -13.87
C SER A 91 -12.17 -31.48 -13.14
N GLU A 92 -13.26 -30.83 -13.55
CA GLU A 92 -14.61 -31.13 -13.08
C GLU A 92 -15.05 -32.58 -13.34
N GLU A 93 -14.43 -33.27 -14.29
CA GLU A 93 -14.67 -34.70 -14.55
C GLU A 93 -13.91 -35.62 -13.59
N GLU A 94 -12.72 -35.20 -13.15
CA GLU A 94 -11.87 -35.94 -12.21
C GLU A 94 -12.29 -35.71 -10.74
N MET A 95 -13.00 -34.62 -10.46
CA MET A 95 -13.54 -34.30 -9.15
C MET A 95 -14.59 -35.33 -8.70
N ARG A 96 -14.47 -35.81 -7.45
CA ARG A 96 -15.36 -36.79 -6.82
C ARG A 96 -15.97 -36.23 -5.54
N SER A 97 -17.12 -36.75 -5.09
CA SER A 97 -17.76 -36.33 -3.83
C SER A 97 -16.83 -36.49 -2.61
N SER A 98 -15.90 -37.44 -2.65
CA SER A 98 -14.89 -37.65 -1.61
C SER A 98 -13.97 -36.44 -1.37
N LEU A 99 -13.85 -35.53 -2.34
CA LEU A 99 -13.12 -34.28 -2.17
C LEU A 99 -13.76 -33.42 -1.06
N PHE A 100 -15.09 -33.36 -1.04
CA PHE A 100 -15.83 -32.58 -0.05
C PHE A 100 -15.72 -33.19 1.34
N THR A 101 -15.62 -34.51 1.46
CA THR A 101 -15.37 -35.16 2.75
C THR A 101 -13.94 -34.90 3.28
N ARG A 102 -12.98 -34.64 2.39
CA ARG A 102 -11.57 -34.40 2.74
C ARG A 102 -11.27 -32.94 3.03
N ALA A 103 -11.87 -32.03 2.27
CA ALA A 103 -11.68 -30.61 2.44
C ALA A 103 -12.62 -30.09 3.54
N ARG A 104 -12.04 -29.52 4.60
CA ARG A 104 -12.81 -28.84 5.65
C ARG A 104 -13.29 -27.46 5.17
N VAL A 105 -12.54 -26.84 4.25
CA VAL A 105 -12.90 -25.57 3.62
C VAL A 105 -12.97 -25.74 2.09
N VAL A 106 -14.11 -25.36 1.52
CA VAL A 106 -14.34 -25.35 0.07
C VAL A 106 -14.58 -23.92 -0.40
N ILE A 107 -13.63 -23.35 -1.12
CA ILE A 107 -13.71 -22.01 -1.71
C ILE A 107 -14.38 -22.11 -3.08
N LEU A 108 -15.57 -21.54 -3.21
CA LEU A 108 -16.32 -21.44 -4.45
C LEU A 108 -15.96 -20.15 -5.20
N ALA A 109 -15.15 -20.28 -6.25
CA ALA A 109 -14.56 -19.19 -7.02
C ALA A 109 -14.86 -19.30 -8.53
N CYS A 110 -15.95 -19.97 -8.90
CA CYS A 110 -16.44 -20.07 -10.27
C CYS A 110 -17.31 -18.86 -10.66
N PRO A 111 -17.71 -18.70 -11.94
CA PRO A 111 -18.70 -17.69 -12.30
C PRO A 111 -20.05 -17.93 -11.61
N PRO A 112 -20.77 -16.88 -11.12
CA PRO A 112 -22.05 -17.05 -10.43
C PRO A 112 -23.08 -17.90 -11.19
N SER A 113 -23.15 -17.74 -12.52
CA SER A 113 -24.06 -18.51 -13.39
C SER A 113 -23.74 -20.00 -13.50
N LYS A 114 -22.61 -20.46 -12.95
CA LYS A 114 -22.19 -21.87 -12.94
C LYS A 114 -22.30 -22.50 -11.56
N ALA A 115 -22.53 -21.72 -10.51
CA ALA A 115 -22.57 -22.21 -9.14
C ALA A 115 -23.57 -23.35 -8.95
N GLU A 116 -24.80 -23.18 -9.44
CA GLU A 116 -25.85 -24.19 -9.36
C GLU A 116 -25.43 -25.50 -10.05
N THR A 117 -24.97 -25.42 -11.30
CA THR A 117 -24.56 -26.61 -12.07
C THR A 117 -23.41 -27.35 -11.39
N VAL A 118 -22.43 -26.63 -10.84
CA VAL A 118 -21.26 -27.22 -10.18
C VAL A 118 -21.65 -27.89 -8.87
N LEU A 119 -22.47 -27.23 -8.04
CA LEU A 119 -22.88 -27.76 -6.74
C LEU A 119 -23.86 -28.94 -6.87
N GLN A 120 -24.82 -28.86 -7.80
CA GLN A 120 -25.81 -29.93 -8.00
C GLN A 120 -25.25 -31.19 -8.65
N LYS A 121 -24.07 -31.11 -9.30
CA LYS A 121 -23.40 -32.26 -9.92
C LYS A 121 -22.97 -33.31 -8.90
N TYR A 122 -22.68 -32.90 -7.66
CA TYR A 122 -22.18 -33.79 -6.61
C TYR A 122 -23.27 -34.08 -5.58
N ASP A 123 -23.17 -35.23 -4.94
CA ASP A 123 -23.97 -35.52 -3.75
C ASP A 123 -23.24 -34.99 -2.53
N LEU A 124 -23.63 -33.78 -2.12
CA LEU A 124 -23.05 -33.06 -0.99
C LEU A 124 -23.84 -33.28 0.30
N GLU A 125 -25.04 -33.86 0.22
CA GLU A 125 -25.96 -33.99 1.36
C GLU A 125 -25.31 -34.75 2.54
N SER A 126 -24.48 -35.74 2.25
CA SER A 126 -23.79 -36.57 3.25
C SER A 126 -22.45 -35.99 3.74
N THR A 127 -21.88 -34.99 3.06
CA THR A 127 -20.56 -34.40 3.37
C THR A 127 -20.65 -33.05 4.06
N VAL A 128 -21.79 -32.37 3.89
CA VAL A 128 -22.10 -31.05 4.45
C VAL A 128 -21.82 -30.86 5.95
N PRO A 129 -22.05 -31.83 6.85
CA PRO A 129 -21.83 -31.60 8.29
C PRO A 129 -20.38 -31.27 8.67
N LEU A 130 -19.41 -31.57 7.80
CA LEU A 130 -17.97 -31.49 8.08
C LEU A 130 -17.25 -30.41 7.27
N THR A 131 -17.96 -29.70 6.38
CA THR A 131 -17.35 -28.81 5.38
C THR A 131 -17.97 -27.42 5.41
N THR A 132 -17.10 -26.41 5.46
CA THR A 132 -17.47 -25.00 5.32
C THR A 132 -17.35 -24.58 3.86
N VAL A 133 -18.44 -24.11 3.25
CA VAL A 133 -18.43 -23.56 1.90
C VAL A 133 -18.22 -22.05 1.96
N VAL A 134 -17.07 -21.60 1.48
CA VAL A 134 -16.73 -20.18 1.37
C VAL A 134 -17.06 -19.70 -0.04
N SER A 135 -18.10 -18.89 -0.19
CA SER A 135 -18.51 -18.34 -1.48
C SER A 135 -17.85 -17.01 -1.78
N LEU A 136 -17.14 -16.95 -2.90
CA LEU A 136 -16.58 -15.70 -3.45
C LEU A 136 -17.51 -15.02 -4.46
N LEU A 137 -18.71 -15.57 -4.64
CA LEU A 137 -19.61 -15.23 -5.73
C LEU A 137 -20.33 -13.91 -5.48
N HIS A 138 -20.34 -13.05 -6.50
CA HIS A 138 -21.09 -11.80 -6.45
C HIS A 138 -22.57 -12.04 -6.74
N GLY A 139 -23.46 -11.44 -5.94
CA GLY A 139 -24.91 -11.48 -6.15
C GLY A 139 -25.58 -12.84 -5.93
N VAL A 140 -24.91 -13.78 -5.25
CA VAL A 140 -25.49 -15.08 -4.86
C VAL A 140 -25.60 -15.10 -3.34
N SER A 141 -26.83 -15.28 -2.83
CA SER A 141 -27.08 -15.30 -1.39
C SER A 141 -26.64 -16.61 -0.75
N VAL A 142 -26.45 -16.58 0.57
CA VAL A 142 -26.24 -17.80 1.38
C VAL A 142 -27.37 -18.81 1.13
N GLN A 143 -28.61 -18.33 1.08
CA GLN A 143 -29.79 -19.17 0.88
C GLN A 143 -29.80 -19.84 -0.50
N ASP A 144 -29.34 -19.15 -1.54
CA ASP A 144 -29.25 -19.72 -2.88
C ASP A 144 -28.21 -20.85 -2.93
N ILE A 145 -27.03 -20.65 -2.31
CA ILE A 145 -26.00 -21.68 -2.23
C ILE A 145 -26.49 -22.89 -1.45
N GLN A 146 -27.15 -22.68 -0.31
CA GLN A 146 -27.76 -23.75 0.48
C GLN A 146 -28.81 -24.52 -0.35
N ARG A 147 -29.65 -23.82 -1.13
CA ARG A 147 -30.60 -24.47 -2.04
C ARG A 147 -29.92 -25.27 -3.14
N TYR A 148 -28.83 -24.77 -3.72
CA TYR A 148 -28.05 -25.49 -4.74
C TYR A 148 -27.45 -26.78 -4.19
N ILE A 149 -26.90 -26.72 -2.97
CA ILE A 149 -26.32 -27.89 -2.29
C ILE A 149 -27.41 -28.92 -1.97
N LEU A 150 -28.57 -28.49 -1.47
CA LEU A 150 -29.68 -29.37 -1.08
C LEU A 150 -30.55 -29.84 -2.26
N LYS A 151 -30.28 -29.38 -3.49
CA LYS A 151 -31.05 -29.73 -4.71
C LYS A 151 -32.56 -29.54 -4.56
N GLY A 152 -32.97 -28.53 -3.78
CA GLY A 152 -34.37 -28.26 -3.47
C GLY A 152 -35.07 -29.29 -2.55
N ARG A 153 -34.35 -30.26 -1.98
CA ARG A 153 -34.88 -31.13 -0.92
C ARG A 153 -35.04 -30.31 0.37
N GLY A 154 -36.17 -30.52 1.06
CA GLY A 154 -36.60 -29.67 2.17
C GLY A 154 -35.67 -29.62 3.37
N TRP A 155 -35.94 -28.70 4.29
CA TRP A 155 -35.17 -28.29 5.48
C TRP A 155 -35.05 -29.37 6.58
N HIS A 156 -35.25 -30.63 6.23
CA HIS A 156 -35.23 -31.77 7.15
C HIS A 156 -33.81 -32.31 7.38
N LEU A 157 -32.81 -31.72 6.73
CA LEU A 157 -31.38 -32.05 6.78
C LEU A 157 -30.61 -30.98 7.54
N HIS A 158 -29.40 -31.30 8.01
CA HIS A 158 -28.47 -30.28 8.54
C HIS A 158 -28.18 -29.24 7.45
N MET A 159 -28.44 -27.98 7.77
CA MET A 159 -28.24 -26.87 6.83
C MET A 159 -26.75 -26.70 6.52
N PRO A 160 -26.36 -26.60 5.24
CA PRO A 160 -24.98 -26.36 4.88
C PRO A 160 -24.44 -25.06 5.45
N GLU A 161 -23.24 -25.16 6.00
CA GLU A 161 -22.50 -23.99 6.44
C GLU A 161 -21.90 -23.28 5.24
N VAL A 162 -22.37 -22.04 5.04
CA VAL A 162 -21.95 -21.19 3.94
C VAL A 162 -21.55 -19.84 4.51
N ILE A 163 -20.34 -19.41 4.15
CA ILE A 163 -19.79 -18.10 4.50
C ILE A 163 -19.57 -17.34 3.20
N ARG A 164 -20.07 -16.11 3.09
CA ARG A 164 -19.73 -15.23 1.97
C ARG A 164 -18.46 -14.47 2.31
N ALA A 165 -17.49 -14.54 1.41
CA ALA A 165 -16.23 -13.81 1.54
C ALA A 165 -15.90 -13.09 0.24
N ARG A 166 -15.40 -11.86 0.32
CA ARG A 166 -14.99 -11.07 -0.83
C ARG A 166 -13.55 -10.60 -0.68
N PRO A 167 -12.57 -11.41 -1.09
CA PRO A 167 -11.18 -10.99 -1.23
C PRO A 167 -10.99 -10.16 -2.50
N ASN A 168 -9.83 -9.53 -2.61
CA ASN A 168 -9.37 -8.85 -3.82
C ASN A 168 -8.07 -9.47 -4.37
N ILE A 169 -7.65 -8.99 -5.53
CA ILE A 169 -6.51 -9.58 -6.27
C ILE A 169 -5.16 -9.38 -5.56
N ALA A 170 -5.09 -8.49 -4.57
CA ALA A 170 -3.89 -8.29 -3.77
C ALA A 170 -3.60 -9.45 -2.80
N ALA A 171 -4.49 -10.45 -2.70
CA ALA A 171 -4.19 -11.77 -2.13
C ALA A 171 -2.87 -12.37 -2.66
N LYS A 172 -2.59 -12.19 -3.97
CA LYS A 172 -1.36 -12.67 -4.61
C LYS A 172 -0.09 -12.14 -3.94
N VAL A 173 -0.15 -10.94 -3.36
CA VAL A 173 0.98 -10.25 -2.73
C VAL A 173 0.85 -10.21 -1.20
N GLY A 174 -0.19 -10.82 -0.62
CA GLY A 174 -0.46 -10.84 0.82
C GLY A 174 -0.87 -9.50 1.40
N LYS A 175 -1.53 -8.67 0.59
CA LYS A 175 -2.08 -7.36 0.98
C LYS A 175 -3.55 -7.26 0.57
N CYS A 176 -4.26 -8.37 0.76
CA CYS A 176 -5.68 -8.46 0.47
C CYS A 176 -6.49 -7.60 1.46
N MET A 177 -7.60 -7.06 0.99
CA MET A 177 -8.71 -6.70 1.86
C MET A 177 -9.80 -7.74 1.60
N THR A 178 -10.17 -8.53 2.61
CA THR A 178 -11.23 -9.54 2.52
C THR A 178 -12.39 -9.10 3.38
N VAL A 179 -13.59 -9.01 2.78
CA VAL A 179 -14.82 -8.78 3.55
C VAL A 179 -15.49 -10.11 3.79
N ILE A 180 -15.87 -10.41 5.03
CA ILE A 180 -16.62 -11.61 5.39
C ILE A 180 -18.00 -11.21 5.92
N GLU A 181 -19.04 -11.87 5.43
CA GLU A 181 -20.40 -11.67 5.92
C GLU A 181 -20.55 -12.32 7.30
N SER A 182 -20.90 -11.54 8.31
CA SER A 182 -21.24 -12.07 9.64
C SER A 182 -22.56 -12.83 9.60
N HIS A 183 -22.67 -13.87 10.44
CA HIS A 183 -23.90 -14.61 10.55
C HIS A 183 -24.75 -14.11 11.73
N PRO A 184 -26.09 -13.97 11.58
CA PRO A 184 -26.96 -13.44 12.63
C PRO A 184 -26.88 -14.18 13.98
N ASN A 185 -26.47 -15.46 13.96
CA ASN A 185 -26.35 -16.33 15.13
C ASN A 185 -24.91 -16.51 15.66
N ASP A 186 -23.91 -15.74 15.21
CA ASP A 186 -22.54 -15.86 15.73
C ASP A 186 -22.42 -15.48 17.22
N ARG A 187 -23.45 -14.83 17.79
CA ARG A 187 -23.56 -14.55 19.24
C ARG A 187 -24.17 -15.71 20.07
N GLY A 188 -24.56 -16.82 19.44
CA GLY A 188 -25.38 -17.89 20.01
C GLY A 188 -24.71 -19.27 20.07
N GLY A 189 -23.56 -19.40 20.76
CA GLY A 189 -23.21 -20.59 21.56
C GLY A 189 -22.91 -21.93 20.88
N ASN A 190 -22.68 -22.03 19.56
CA ASN A 190 -22.18 -23.27 18.96
C ASN A 190 -20.65 -23.19 18.76
N GLU A 191 -19.88 -23.73 19.71
CA GLU A 191 -18.40 -23.70 19.72
C GLU A 191 -17.77 -24.23 18.43
N GLU A 192 -18.34 -25.28 17.84
CA GLU A 192 -17.83 -25.89 16.61
C GLU A 192 -18.00 -24.98 15.38
N ARG A 193 -19.04 -24.15 15.39
CA ARG A 193 -19.29 -23.15 14.34
C ARG A 193 -18.32 -21.98 14.44
N LEU A 194 -18.05 -21.53 15.67
CA LEU A 194 -17.08 -20.48 15.94
C LEU A 194 -15.68 -20.90 15.46
N ASP A 195 -15.26 -22.12 15.77
CA ASP A 195 -13.99 -22.70 15.29
C ASP A 195 -13.87 -22.69 13.75
N ARG A 196 -14.96 -22.98 13.03
CA ARG A 196 -14.97 -22.96 11.56
C ARG A 196 -14.94 -21.55 10.97
N ASN A 197 -15.65 -20.59 11.57
CA ASN A 197 -15.53 -19.18 11.19
C ASN A 197 -14.10 -18.66 11.42
N ASP A 198 -13.52 -18.98 12.57
CA ASP A 198 -12.15 -18.59 12.95
C ASP A 198 -11.13 -19.19 11.97
N GLN A 199 -11.32 -20.42 11.53
CA GLN A 199 -10.49 -21.03 10.49
C GLN A 199 -10.56 -20.29 9.15
N VAL A 200 -11.75 -19.84 8.73
CA VAL A 200 -11.89 -19.06 7.48
C VAL A 200 -11.28 -17.68 7.63
N ILE A 201 -11.48 -17.01 8.77
CA ILE A 201 -10.86 -15.72 9.07
C ILE A 201 -9.34 -15.86 9.03
N TRP A 202 -8.78 -16.81 9.79
CA TRP A 202 -7.34 -17.11 9.81
C TRP A 202 -6.79 -17.31 8.40
N LEU A 203 -7.49 -18.11 7.56
CA LEU A 203 -7.04 -18.37 6.20
C LEU A 203 -6.92 -17.09 5.36
N PHE A 204 -7.85 -16.15 5.49
CA PHE A 204 -7.79 -14.88 4.77
C PHE A 204 -6.82 -13.87 5.41
N GLU A 205 -6.60 -13.93 6.73
CA GLU A 205 -5.58 -13.15 7.43
C GLU A 205 -4.16 -13.51 6.98
N LEU A 206 -3.91 -14.78 6.61
CA LEU A 206 -2.62 -15.18 6.02
C LEU A 206 -2.28 -14.40 4.73
N ILE A 207 -3.29 -13.90 4.01
CA ILE A 207 -3.13 -13.22 2.72
C ILE A 207 -3.55 -11.75 2.73
N GLY A 208 -3.88 -11.19 3.90
CA GLY A 208 -4.26 -9.78 4.02
C GLY A 208 -5.01 -9.47 5.32
N GLU A 209 -5.85 -8.44 5.27
CA GLU A 209 -6.71 -8.06 6.38
C GLU A 209 -8.14 -8.51 6.10
N VAL A 210 -8.89 -8.75 7.17
CA VAL A 210 -10.26 -9.24 7.14
C VAL A 210 -11.15 -8.24 7.87
N GLU A 211 -12.24 -7.84 7.22
CA GLU A 211 -13.32 -7.06 7.86
C GLU A 211 -14.59 -7.91 7.89
N ILE A 212 -15.24 -7.97 9.04
CA ILE A 212 -16.47 -8.72 9.23
C ILE A 212 -17.64 -7.72 9.25
N VAL A 213 -18.57 -7.86 8.32
CA VAL A 213 -19.67 -6.90 8.13
C VAL A 213 -21.04 -7.59 8.21
N PRO A 214 -22.10 -6.87 8.59
CA PRO A 214 -23.45 -7.44 8.60
C PRO A 214 -23.98 -7.68 7.17
N PRO A 215 -24.94 -8.61 6.98
CA PRO A 215 -25.45 -8.99 5.65
C PRO A 215 -25.99 -7.82 4.80
N ASP A 216 -26.55 -6.80 5.44
CA ASP A 216 -27.07 -5.59 4.80
C ASP A 216 -25.97 -4.67 4.27
N GLU A 217 -24.78 -4.71 4.85
CA GLU A 217 -23.61 -3.93 4.42
C GLU A 217 -22.67 -4.71 3.49
N PHE A 218 -22.77 -6.05 3.46
CA PHE A 218 -21.82 -6.92 2.78
C PHE A 218 -21.57 -6.56 1.32
N ASP A 219 -22.61 -6.31 0.52
CA ASP A 219 -22.43 -6.04 -0.90
C ASP A 219 -21.73 -4.69 -1.14
N ALA A 220 -21.97 -3.69 -0.27
CA ALA A 220 -21.30 -2.39 -0.35
C ALA A 220 -19.83 -2.51 0.07
N ALA A 221 -19.56 -3.16 1.20
CA ALA A 221 -18.22 -3.47 1.68
C ALA A 221 -17.41 -4.28 0.65
N ALA A 222 -18.02 -5.30 0.06
CA ALA A 222 -17.43 -6.15 -0.97
C ALA A 222 -17.03 -5.36 -2.23
N MET A 223 -17.83 -4.36 -2.61
CA MET A 223 -17.49 -3.44 -3.70
C MET A 223 -16.35 -2.49 -3.33
N LEU A 224 -16.30 -2.02 -2.08
CA LEU A 224 -15.16 -1.27 -1.57
C LEU A 224 -13.88 -2.11 -1.61
N ALA A 225 -13.86 -3.32 -1.06
CA ALA A 225 -12.65 -4.13 -0.97
C ALA A 225 -12.11 -4.58 -2.35
N SER A 226 -12.99 -4.83 -3.33
CA SER A 226 -12.61 -5.39 -4.63
C SER A 226 -12.69 -4.39 -5.79
N GLY A 227 -13.82 -3.72 -5.97
CA GLY A 227 -14.08 -2.87 -7.14
C GLY A 227 -13.33 -1.54 -7.09
N SER A 228 -13.20 -0.96 -5.89
CA SER A 228 -12.57 0.35 -5.68
C SER A 228 -11.09 0.38 -6.10
N MET A 229 -10.38 -0.76 -6.03
CA MET A 229 -9.00 -0.90 -6.48
C MET A 229 -8.84 -0.56 -7.98
N GLY A 230 -9.81 -0.91 -8.82
CA GLY A 230 -9.80 -0.58 -10.25
C GLY A 230 -10.02 0.91 -10.51
N LEU A 231 -10.87 1.55 -9.69
CA LEU A 231 -11.11 2.99 -9.74
C LEU A 231 -9.86 3.76 -9.32
N ALA A 232 -9.25 3.36 -8.19
CA ALA A 232 -7.99 3.91 -7.69
C ALA A 232 -6.85 3.73 -8.72
N ALA A 233 -6.75 2.56 -9.36
CA ALA A 233 -5.77 2.31 -10.42
C ALA A 233 -5.98 3.22 -11.65
N THR A 234 -7.22 3.64 -11.93
CA THR A 234 -7.54 4.57 -13.02
C THR A 234 -7.05 5.98 -12.74
N ALA A 235 -7.34 6.50 -11.54
CA ALA A 235 -6.82 7.78 -11.10
C ALA A 235 -5.28 7.77 -11.07
N PHE A 236 -4.69 6.69 -10.53
CA PHE A 236 -3.24 6.51 -10.49
C PHE A 236 -2.62 6.53 -11.88
N GLN A 237 -3.23 5.82 -12.84
CA GLN A 237 -2.75 5.81 -14.22
C GLN A 237 -2.81 7.21 -14.86
N GLY A 238 -3.89 7.96 -14.63
CA GLY A 238 -4.04 9.33 -15.12
C GLY A 238 -2.96 10.26 -14.58
N ILE A 239 -2.70 10.19 -13.27
CA ILE A 239 -1.60 10.94 -12.63
C ILE A 239 -0.26 10.58 -13.30
N ILE A 240 0.06 9.29 -13.43
CA ILE A 240 1.31 8.83 -14.05
C ILE A 240 1.42 9.29 -15.51
N ASP A 241 0.34 9.26 -16.27
CA ASP A 241 0.34 9.70 -17.67
C ASP A 241 0.58 11.22 -17.75
N GLY A 242 0.03 12.00 -16.83
CA GLY A 242 0.33 13.43 -16.68
C GLY A 242 1.80 13.70 -16.33
N CYS A 243 2.37 12.98 -15.36
CA CYS A 243 3.79 13.09 -15.02
C CYS A 243 4.70 12.79 -16.22
N VAL A 244 4.34 11.77 -17.02
CA VAL A 244 5.10 11.40 -18.23
C VAL A 244 4.98 12.47 -19.30
N ALA A 245 3.81 13.10 -19.44
CA ALA A 245 3.61 14.20 -20.37
C ALA A 245 4.41 15.46 -19.97
N GLU A 246 4.60 15.69 -18.67
CA GLU A 246 5.51 16.70 -18.09
C GLU A 246 7.02 16.35 -18.22
N GLY A 247 7.35 15.20 -18.82
CA GLY A 247 8.72 14.83 -19.15
C GLY A 247 9.38 13.78 -18.23
N LEU A 248 8.71 13.33 -17.16
CA LEU A 248 9.27 12.26 -16.32
C LEU A 248 9.34 10.93 -17.09
N GLY A 249 10.44 10.18 -16.88
CA GLY A 249 10.52 8.81 -17.33
C GLY A 249 9.40 7.95 -16.71
N ARG A 250 8.68 7.15 -17.52
CA ARG A 250 7.54 6.33 -17.05
C ARG A 250 7.89 5.42 -15.86
N ASN A 251 9.08 4.84 -15.85
CA ASN A 251 9.53 3.99 -14.75
C ASN A 251 9.73 4.80 -13.46
N GLU A 252 10.26 6.01 -13.57
CA GLU A 252 10.54 6.90 -12.45
C GLU A 252 9.25 7.46 -11.84
N ALA A 253 8.34 7.93 -12.70
CA ALA A 253 6.97 8.30 -12.29
C ALA A 253 6.28 7.14 -11.55
N LEU A 254 6.39 5.90 -12.06
CA LEU A 254 5.83 4.72 -11.39
C LEU A 254 6.51 4.44 -10.04
N GLN A 255 7.82 4.61 -9.88
CA GLN A 255 8.50 4.41 -8.60
C GLN A 255 8.09 5.46 -7.56
N ILE A 256 8.05 6.72 -7.96
CA ILE A 256 7.57 7.83 -7.15
C ILE A 256 6.12 7.60 -6.72
N GLY A 257 5.25 7.24 -7.67
CA GLY A 257 3.84 6.96 -7.41
C GLY A 257 3.62 5.78 -6.46
N LYS A 258 4.40 4.69 -6.59
CA LYS A 258 4.34 3.56 -5.65
C LYS A 258 4.72 3.95 -4.23
N GLN A 259 5.70 4.85 -4.08
CA GLN A 259 6.13 5.34 -2.78
C GLN A 259 5.12 6.35 -2.21
N MET A 260 4.52 7.19 -3.05
CA MET A 260 3.42 8.08 -2.68
C MET A 260 2.23 7.30 -2.11
N LEU A 261 1.77 6.25 -2.80
CA LEU A 261 0.68 5.39 -2.29
C LEU A 261 1.04 4.80 -0.92
N LYS A 262 2.28 4.32 -0.74
CA LYS A 262 2.74 3.81 0.55
C LYS A 262 2.69 4.88 1.65
N GLY A 263 3.16 6.09 1.36
CA GLY A 263 3.11 7.22 2.28
C GLY A 263 1.68 7.60 2.67
N MET A 264 0.78 7.66 1.67
CA MET A 264 -0.64 7.96 1.88
C MET A 264 -1.32 6.93 2.79
N VAL A 265 -1.11 5.63 2.56
CA VAL A 265 -1.64 4.56 3.43
C VAL A 265 -1.23 4.79 4.88
N HIS A 266 0.07 4.99 5.14
CA HIS A 266 0.56 5.15 6.50
C HIS A 266 0.04 6.44 7.16
N LEU A 267 -0.23 7.50 6.39
CA LEU A 267 -0.85 8.72 6.91
C LEU A 267 -2.33 8.48 7.28
N LEU A 268 -3.06 7.72 6.47
CA LEU A 268 -4.44 7.32 6.78
C LEU A 268 -4.50 6.46 8.05
N ASP A 269 -3.59 5.51 8.21
CA ASP A 269 -3.48 4.65 9.40
C ASP A 269 -3.18 5.45 10.68
N ARG A 270 -2.49 6.58 10.55
CA ARG A 270 -2.26 7.53 11.65
C ARG A 270 -3.47 8.42 11.95
N GLY A 271 -4.60 8.18 11.30
CA GLY A 271 -5.85 8.89 11.51
C GLY A 271 -5.98 10.17 10.68
N MET A 272 -5.06 10.48 9.77
CA MET A 272 -5.19 11.64 8.90
C MET A 272 -6.40 11.47 7.99
N SER A 273 -7.25 12.50 7.89
CA SER A 273 -8.41 12.46 7.01
C SER A 273 -8.01 12.79 5.56
N PRO A 274 -8.79 12.35 4.56
CA PRO A 274 -8.59 12.73 3.16
C PRO A 274 -8.63 14.24 2.94
N VAL A 275 -9.53 14.93 3.65
CA VAL A 275 -9.63 16.40 3.68
C VAL A 275 -8.31 17.00 4.14
N LEU A 276 -7.74 16.50 5.25
CA LEU A 276 -6.44 16.97 5.73
C LEU A 276 -5.34 16.68 4.71
N LEU A 277 -5.29 15.49 4.11
CA LEU A 277 -4.31 15.17 3.05
C LEU A 277 -4.41 16.13 1.85
N ASN A 278 -5.63 16.55 1.49
CA ASN A 278 -5.87 17.52 0.43
C ASN A 278 -5.44 18.94 0.85
N GLU A 279 -5.93 19.43 1.99
CA GLU A 279 -5.55 20.75 2.54
C GLU A 279 -4.03 20.87 2.74
N ASN A 280 -3.37 19.75 2.98
CA ASN A 280 -1.94 19.67 3.23
C ASN A 280 -1.06 19.92 2.00
N VAL A 281 -1.63 19.79 0.80
CA VAL A 281 -0.92 19.76 -0.49
C VAL A 281 -1.45 20.82 -1.45
N SER A 282 -2.75 21.12 -1.37
CA SER A 282 -3.48 21.96 -2.30
C SER A 282 -3.48 23.41 -1.84
N THR A 283 -2.55 24.21 -2.36
CA THR A 283 -2.87 25.50 -3.00
C THR A 283 -1.63 26.00 -3.79
N PRO A 284 -1.83 26.75 -4.86
CA PRO A 284 -0.85 27.79 -5.19
C PRO A 284 -1.56 29.15 -5.19
N GLY A 285 -0.91 30.21 -4.69
CA GLY A 285 -1.41 31.59 -4.77
C GLY A 285 -2.23 32.12 -3.57
N ILE A 286 -2.55 31.29 -2.57
CA ILE A 286 -3.16 31.72 -1.29
C ILE A 286 -2.09 31.76 -0.16
N TRP A 287 -0.80 31.89 -0.55
CA TRP A 287 0.35 31.24 0.10
C TRP A 287 1.30 32.21 0.80
N ALA A 288 0.91 32.68 2.00
CA ALA A 288 1.87 33.17 2.99
C ALA A 288 1.41 32.78 4.41
N ASP A 289 0.12 32.96 4.71
CA ASP A 289 -0.39 32.73 6.07
C ASP A 289 -0.60 31.25 6.43
N ARG A 290 -0.95 30.38 5.47
CA ARG A 290 -1.37 28.99 5.74
C ARG A 290 -0.23 27.97 5.66
N ASP A 291 0.79 28.19 4.83
CA ASP A 291 1.98 27.34 4.73
C ASP A 291 2.88 27.48 5.98
N ARG A 292 2.94 28.68 6.57
CA ARG A 292 3.57 28.93 7.87
C ARG A 292 2.92 28.08 8.96
N TRP A 293 1.57 28.03 8.95
CA TRP A 293 0.79 27.22 9.87
C TRP A 293 0.95 25.72 9.64
N ALA A 294 1.09 25.28 8.38
CA ALA A 294 1.25 23.88 8.02
C ALA A 294 2.63 23.32 8.43
N LEU A 295 3.74 24.00 8.12
CA LEU A 295 5.09 23.54 8.50
C LEU A 295 5.28 23.51 10.04
N GLU A 296 4.84 24.57 10.75
CA GLU A 296 4.96 24.66 12.20
C GLU A 296 4.02 23.70 12.95
N LYS A 297 2.81 23.44 12.45
CA LYS A 297 1.84 22.54 13.11
C LYS A 297 2.05 21.08 12.74
N LYS A 298 2.55 20.78 11.53
CA LYS A 298 2.84 19.40 11.09
C LYS A 298 4.19 18.89 11.60
N GLY A 299 5.14 19.78 11.89
CA GLY A 299 6.42 19.41 12.48
C GLY A 299 7.33 18.62 11.53
N VAL A 300 7.39 18.97 10.24
CA VAL A 300 8.27 18.30 9.26
C VAL A 300 9.73 18.29 9.73
N GLY A 301 10.26 19.43 10.15
CA GLY A 301 11.60 19.52 10.74
C GLY A 301 11.75 18.66 12.00
N SER A 302 10.73 18.62 12.86
CA SER A 302 10.68 17.77 14.05
C SER A 302 10.63 16.27 13.70
N ALA A 303 9.93 15.88 12.63
CA ALA A 303 9.86 14.50 12.16
C ALA A 303 11.20 14.04 11.58
N ILE A 304 11.88 14.90 10.82
CA ILE A 304 13.26 14.66 10.36
C ILE A 304 14.19 14.51 11.56
N LEU A 305 14.14 15.44 12.52
CA LEU A 305 14.92 15.36 13.76
C LEU A 305 14.67 14.04 14.50
N SER A 306 13.41 13.66 14.70
CA SER A 306 13.02 12.41 15.36
C SER A 306 13.60 11.18 14.65
N ALA A 307 13.56 11.14 13.32
CA ALA A 307 14.14 10.04 12.54
C ALA A 307 15.67 10.00 12.66
N LEU A 308 16.34 11.14 12.63
CA LEU A 308 17.79 11.23 12.80
C LEU A 308 18.24 10.85 14.21
N LEU A 309 17.49 11.24 15.25
CA LEU A 309 17.75 10.87 16.64
C LEU A 309 17.67 9.35 16.84
N ASP A 310 16.67 8.70 16.27
CA ASP A 310 16.54 7.24 16.29
C ASP A 310 17.71 6.56 15.56
N ALA A 311 18.04 7.03 14.36
CA ALA A 311 19.10 6.49 13.52
C ALA A 311 20.49 6.64 14.14
N THR A 312 20.69 7.65 14.99
CA THR A 312 21.96 7.91 15.70
C THR A 312 21.91 7.49 17.16
N SER A 313 20.86 6.79 17.59
CA SER A 313 20.79 6.21 18.93
C SER A 313 21.89 5.16 19.14
N PRO A 314 22.40 4.98 20.38
CA PRO A 314 23.45 3.98 20.65
C PRO A 314 23.08 2.56 20.18
N GLN A 315 21.80 2.20 20.29
CA GLN A 315 21.28 0.90 19.84
C GLN A 315 21.33 0.77 18.31
N ALA A 316 20.94 1.81 17.57
CA ALA A 316 21.01 1.80 16.12
C ALA A 316 22.46 1.71 15.61
N VAL A 317 23.35 2.48 16.23
CA VAL A 317 24.79 2.51 15.90
C VAL A 317 25.46 1.15 16.15
N SER A 318 25.08 0.48 17.25
CA SER A 318 25.56 -0.88 17.54
C SER A 318 25.10 -1.91 16.50
N ARG A 319 23.92 -1.74 15.90
CA ARG A 319 23.40 -2.64 14.86
C ARG A 319 24.08 -2.42 13.51
N SER A 320 24.57 -1.22 13.23
CA SER A 320 25.24 -0.86 11.96
C SER A 320 26.75 -1.14 11.93
N GLY A 321 27.28 -1.98 12.83
CA GLY A 321 28.70 -2.38 12.82
C GLY A 321 29.63 -1.59 13.74
N GLY A 322 29.10 -0.80 14.69
CA GLY A 322 29.87 -0.33 15.86
C GLY A 322 30.82 0.87 15.64
N GLY A 323 30.64 1.68 14.59
CA GLY A 323 31.35 2.95 14.40
C GLY A 323 30.73 4.13 15.15
N PRO A 324 31.34 5.34 15.15
CA PRO A 324 30.70 6.54 15.70
C PRO A 324 29.44 6.91 14.90
N ALA A 325 28.45 7.49 15.57
CA ALA A 325 27.25 8.00 14.92
C ALA A 325 27.62 9.05 13.85
N ARG A 326 26.93 9.01 12.70
CA ARG A 326 27.17 9.98 11.60
C ARG A 326 26.85 11.42 12.00
N ILE A 327 25.92 11.62 12.92
CA ILE A 327 25.59 12.90 13.56
C ILE A 327 25.56 12.65 15.07
N THR A 328 26.23 13.52 15.83
CA THR A 328 26.39 13.37 17.30
C THR A 328 25.59 14.39 18.09
N ARG A 329 25.34 15.57 17.51
CA ARG A 329 24.65 16.69 18.15
C ARG A 329 23.66 17.33 17.19
N PHE A 330 22.49 17.66 17.71
CA PHE A 330 21.45 18.40 17.01
C PHE A 330 21.27 19.75 17.68
N VAL A 331 21.23 20.80 16.87
CA VAL A 331 20.96 22.16 17.31
C VAL A 331 19.79 22.68 16.49
N VAL A 332 18.75 23.17 17.16
CA VAL A 332 17.50 23.58 16.52
C VAL A 332 17.15 24.97 17.01
N SER A 333 16.79 25.87 16.10
CA SER A 333 16.27 27.19 16.44
C SER A 333 14.85 27.34 15.92
N PHE A 334 13.99 27.97 16.72
CA PHE A 334 12.65 28.39 16.30
C PHE A 334 12.53 29.90 16.32
N LYS A 335 11.62 30.45 15.51
CA LYS A 335 11.24 31.86 15.56
C LYS A 335 10.47 32.22 16.84
N THR A 336 9.76 31.27 17.45
CA THR A 336 8.95 31.53 18.64
C THR A 336 9.37 30.67 19.82
N PHE A 337 9.30 31.25 21.02
CA PHE A 337 9.55 30.54 22.27
C PHE A 337 8.59 29.35 22.47
N ALA A 338 7.32 29.50 22.09
CA ALA A 338 6.32 28.43 22.22
C ALA A 338 6.66 27.19 21.39
N SER A 339 7.16 27.36 20.16
CA SER A 339 7.63 26.23 19.34
C SER A 339 8.88 25.57 19.92
N ALA A 340 9.82 26.36 20.46
CA ALA A 340 10.99 25.84 21.16
C ALA A 340 10.62 24.99 22.39
N GLU A 341 9.70 25.46 23.24
CA GLU A 341 9.24 24.72 24.41
C GLU A 341 8.54 23.42 24.04
N ARG A 342 7.69 23.44 23.00
CA ARG A 342 7.03 22.22 22.48
C ARG A 342 8.05 21.17 22.06
N LEU A 343 9.10 21.56 21.33
CA LEU A 343 10.15 20.62 20.90
C LEU A 343 10.97 20.10 22.10
N ARG A 344 11.30 20.96 23.07
CA ARG A 344 12.01 20.55 24.30
C ARG A 344 11.21 19.49 25.07
N ALA A 345 9.91 19.69 25.23
CA ALA A 345 9.03 18.72 25.87
C ALA A 345 8.95 17.40 25.07
N GLN A 346 8.83 17.48 23.75
CA GLN A 346 8.76 16.30 22.88
C GLN A 346 10.04 15.44 22.92
N HIS A 347 11.21 16.06 23.08
CA HIS A 347 12.52 15.40 23.04
C HIS A 347 13.27 15.44 24.38
N GLU A 348 12.57 15.45 25.50
CA GLU A 348 13.18 15.51 26.84
C GLU A 348 14.19 14.36 27.09
N VAL A 349 13.88 13.17 26.56
CA VAL A 349 14.75 11.98 26.63
C VAL A 349 16.09 12.21 25.93
N ASP A 350 16.11 13.04 24.88
CA ASP A 350 17.29 13.35 24.07
C ASP A 350 17.93 14.70 24.44
N LYS A 351 17.64 15.28 25.63
CA LYS A 351 18.15 16.61 26.05
C LYS A 351 19.67 16.79 25.99
N ASN A 352 20.43 15.69 26.08
CA ASN A 352 21.89 15.71 26.00
C ASN A 352 22.41 15.77 24.55
N ARG A 353 21.53 15.50 23.58
CA ARG A 353 21.84 15.43 22.14
C ARG A 353 21.19 16.58 21.37
N VAL A 354 20.07 17.10 21.85
CA VAL A 354 19.31 18.20 21.23
C VAL A 354 19.46 19.47 22.06
N THR A 355 20.04 20.51 21.46
CA THR A 355 20.03 21.87 22.00
C THR A 355 19.00 22.69 21.25
N VAL A 356 18.03 23.28 21.95
CA VAL A 356 16.96 24.08 21.34
C VAL A 356 17.12 25.55 21.72
N PHE A 357 17.14 26.42 20.72
CA PHE A 357 17.17 27.87 20.83
C PHE A 357 15.85 28.49 20.36
N ALA A 358 15.57 29.70 20.83
CA ALA A 358 14.46 30.52 20.37
C ALA A 358 15.02 31.87 19.94
N GLU A 359 14.68 32.34 18.74
CA GLU A 359 15.10 33.64 18.18
C GLU A 359 16.63 33.82 18.03
N GLU A 360 17.39 32.72 17.96
CA GLU A 360 18.86 32.73 17.81
C GLU A 360 19.32 31.94 16.57
N GLN A 361 18.71 32.22 15.41
CA GLN A 361 18.96 31.48 14.16
C GLN A 361 20.43 31.52 13.74
N ILE A 362 21.08 32.69 13.78
CA ILE A 362 22.47 32.88 13.35
C ILE A 362 23.43 32.11 14.27
N TYR A 363 23.22 32.17 15.58
CA TYR A 363 24.04 31.43 16.53
C TYR A 363 23.89 29.92 16.32
N CYS A 364 22.66 29.44 16.09
CA CYS A 364 22.39 28.05 15.74
C CYS A 364 23.17 27.60 14.49
N MET A 365 23.20 28.43 13.44
CA MET A 365 23.97 28.15 12.21
C MET A 365 25.47 28.06 12.48
N GLN A 366 26.02 28.96 13.31
CA GLN A 366 27.43 28.97 13.66
C GLN A 366 27.86 27.67 14.37
N GLN A 367 27.01 27.10 15.21
CA GLN A 367 27.27 25.89 16.00
C GLN A 367 27.16 24.57 15.20
N ALA A 368 26.68 24.60 13.95
CA ALA A 368 26.34 23.39 13.19
C ALA A 368 27.30 23.14 12.03
N ASP A 369 27.66 21.89 11.73
CA ASP A 369 28.44 21.56 10.51
C ASP A 369 27.55 21.40 9.27
N ILE A 370 26.30 20.98 9.51
CA ILE A 370 25.25 20.78 8.52
C ILE A 370 24.05 21.62 8.97
N VAL A 371 23.56 22.49 8.09
CA VAL A 371 22.41 23.36 8.36
C VAL A 371 21.25 22.89 7.49
N LEU A 372 20.13 22.55 8.13
CA LEU A 372 18.88 22.18 7.46
C LEU A 372 17.87 23.31 7.65
N PHE A 373 17.51 23.99 6.56
CA PHE A 373 16.44 24.98 6.56
C PHE A 373 15.10 24.26 6.39
N ALA A 374 14.34 24.20 7.49
CA ALA A 374 13.03 23.55 7.60
C ALA A 374 11.99 24.51 8.20
N CYS A 375 11.89 25.70 7.62
CA CYS A 375 11.02 26.79 8.03
C CYS A 375 10.16 27.27 6.85
N HIS A 376 9.30 28.26 7.10
CA HIS A 376 8.53 28.92 6.05
C HIS A 376 9.41 29.88 5.22
N GLU A 377 9.01 30.20 3.99
CA GLU A 377 9.71 31.17 3.14
C GLU A 377 9.71 32.58 3.75
N ASP A 378 8.59 33.07 4.30
CA ASP A 378 8.59 34.35 5.04
C ASP A 378 9.56 34.40 6.24
N ASP A 379 9.93 33.27 6.84
CA ASP A 379 10.91 33.27 7.94
C ASP A 379 12.34 33.46 7.40
N LEU A 380 12.53 33.29 6.10
CA LEU A 380 13.77 33.55 5.37
C LEU A 380 13.91 35.05 5.08
N ASP A 381 12.81 35.76 4.79
CA ASP A 381 12.82 37.22 4.56
C ASP A 381 13.37 37.99 5.77
N ASP A 382 13.03 37.55 6.99
CA ASP A 382 13.56 38.13 8.24
C ASP A 382 15.10 38.03 8.35
N LEU A 383 15.72 37.12 7.58
CA LEU A 383 17.16 36.91 7.54
C LEU A 383 17.86 37.79 6.48
N ASP A 384 17.13 38.37 5.54
CA ASP A 384 17.69 39.22 4.49
C ASP A 384 18.32 40.50 5.06
N ASP A 385 17.69 41.08 6.09
CA ASP A 385 18.25 42.23 6.84
C ASP A 385 19.60 41.91 7.52
N LYS A 386 19.90 40.61 7.71
CA LYS A 386 21.13 40.10 8.33
C LYS A 386 21.95 39.25 7.36
N TYR A 387 21.77 39.44 6.06
CA TYR A 387 22.37 38.62 5.01
C TYR A 387 23.86 38.34 5.21
N GLN A 388 24.66 39.38 5.54
CA GLN A 388 26.11 39.21 5.70
C GLN A 388 26.46 38.28 6.86
N GLU A 389 25.74 38.37 7.98
CA GLU A 389 25.94 37.50 9.15
C GLU A 389 25.55 36.05 8.83
N VAL A 390 24.49 35.85 8.04
CA VAL A 390 24.04 34.52 7.58
C VAL A 390 25.10 33.91 6.66
N VAL A 391 25.58 34.65 5.66
CA VAL A 391 26.64 34.17 4.75
C VAL A 391 27.88 33.79 5.53
N ASP A 392 28.30 34.62 6.48
CA ASP A 392 29.47 34.36 7.32
C ASP A 392 29.26 33.12 8.21
N ALA A 393 28.06 32.94 8.76
CA ALA A 393 27.71 31.76 9.53
C ALA A 393 27.68 30.48 8.69
N LEU A 394 27.35 30.52 7.41
CA LEU A 394 27.22 29.33 6.56
C LEU A 394 28.53 28.88 5.88
N LYS A 395 29.59 29.70 5.90
CA LYS A 395 30.87 29.40 5.22
C LYS A 395 31.41 27.99 5.55
N GLY A 396 31.73 27.22 4.50
CA GLY A 396 32.31 25.86 4.57
C GLY A 396 31.35 24.73 4.99
N LYS A 397 30.12 25.07 5.37
CA LYS A 397 29.11 24.12 5.88
C LYS A 397 28.34 23.47 4.74
N LEU A 398 27.66 22.36 5.03
CA LEU A 398 26.67 21.77 4.14
C LEU A 398 25.32 22.37 4.46
N VAL A 399 24.67 23.00 3.49
CA VAL A 399 23.38 23.66 3.65
C VAL A 399 22.35 22.92 2.82
N ILE A 400 21.31 22.44 3.50
CA ILE A 400 20.20 21.71 2.90
C ILE A 400 18.95 22.58 3.06
N SER A 401 18.30 22.94 1.96
CA SER A 401 16.99 23.58 1.99
C SER A 401 15.89 22.59 1.68
N ILE A 402 14.86 22.56 2.53
CA ILE A 402 13.58 21.90 2.23
C ILE A 402 12.44 22.89 1.98
N VAL A 403 12.74 24.19 1.97
CA VAL A 403 11.77 25.28 1.83
C VAL A 403 11.34 25.43 0.35
N ASN A 404 10.07 25.78 0.13
CA ASN A 404 9.57 26.18 -1.19
C ASN A 404 10.22 27.51 -1.62
N GLY A 405 10.40 27.75 -2.93
CA GLY A 405 11.01 29.01 -3.40
C GLY A 405 12.55 29.12 -3.30
N GLY A 406 13.24 28.22 -2.59
CA GLY A 406 14.71 28.19 -2.53
C GLY A 406 15.25 28.50 -1.13
N LEU A 407 16.28 29.34 -1.03
CA LEU A 407 16.91 29.77 0.23
C LEU A 407 16.73 31.29 0.39
N PRO A 408 16.80 31.83 1.64
CA PRO A 408 16.93 33.26 1.84
C PRO A 408 18.14 33.68 1.05
N THR A 409 18.01 34.75 0.27
CA THR A 409 18.99 35.24 -0.69
C THR A 409 19.28 34.28 -1.84
N ASP A 410 19.02 34.77 -3.05
CA ASP A 410 19.66 34.29 -4.28
C ASP A 410 21.19 34.43 -4.15
N ILE A 411 21.83 33.51 -3.39
CA ILE A 411 23.28 33.40 -3.33
C ILE A 411 23.72 33.17 -4.77
N PRO A 412 24.37 34.17 -5.41
CA PRO A 412 24.46 34.20 -6.85
C PRO A 412 25.07 32.91 -7.41
N ALA A 413 24.62 32.48 -8.60
CA ALA A 413 25.13 31.27 -9.27
C ALA A 413 26.67 31.20 -9.34
N ALA A 414 27.34 32.36 -9.31
CA ALA A 414 28.79 32.52 -9.23
C ALA A 414 29.46 31.95 -7.95
N TYR A 415 28.72 31.75 -6.86
CA TYR A 415 29.21 31.25 -5.57
C TYR A 415 28.89 29.77 -5.32
N ARG A 416 28.04 29.16 -6.16
CA ARG A 416 27.67 27.74 -6.08
C ARG A 416 28.77 26.78 -6.58
N SER A 417 29.86 27.31 -7.17
CA SER A 417 30.84 26.52 -7.93
C SER A 417 32.32 26.84 -7.66
N LYS A 418 32.68 27.65 -6.64
CA LYS A 418 34.08 27.99 -6.35
C LYS A 418 34.51 27.55 -4.96
N GLY A 419 35.39 26.53 -4.91
CA GLY A 419 35.94 25.88 -3.71
C GLY A 419 36.87 26.74 -2.82
N ASN A 420 36.40 27.90 -2.37
CA ASN A 420 37.14 28.81 -1.47
C ASN A 420 36.37 29.08 -0.16
N GLY A 421 35.96 28.02 0.56
CA GLY A 421 35.30 28.16 1.88
C GLY A 421 33.82 28.58 1.82
N TRP A 422 33.18 28.52 0.66
CA TRP A 422 31.75 28.77 0.49
C TRP A 422 30.91 27.56 0.92
N PRO A 423 29.63 27.75 1.30
CA PRO A 423 28.75 26.67 1.70
C PRO A 423 28.43 25.76 0.49
N THR A 424 28.33 24.45 0.73
CA THR A 424 27.76 23.51 -0.24
C THR A 424 26.25 23.53 -0.11
N PHE A 425 25.55 23.98 -1.14
CA PHE A 425 24.09 24.07 -1.13
C PHE A 425 23.43 22.87 -1.78
N VAL A 426 22.38 22.36 -1.15
CA VAL A 426 21.58 21.25 -1.65
C VAL A 426 20.11 21.54 -1.43
N GLU A 427 19.31 21.38 -2.47
CA GLU A 427 17.85 21.47 -2.37
C GLU A 427 17.27 20.06 -2.31
N ALA A 428 16.43 19.82 -1.33
CA ALA A 428 15.76 18.54 -1.13
C ALA A 428 14.30 18.80 -0.77
N ARG A 429 13.35 18.26 -1.51
CA ARG A 429 11.92 18.43 -1.22
C ARG A 429 11.33 17.10 -0.76
N PRO A 430 11.21 16.87 0.56
CA PRO A 430 10.41 15.77 1.08
C PRO A 430 8.91 16.07 0.90
N ASN A 431 8.08 15.04 1.04
CA ASN A 431 6.64 15.21 1.14
C ASN A 431 6.14 14.91 2.57
N ASP A 432 4.85 15.13 2.82
CA ASP A 432 4.27 14.97 4.17
C ASP A 432 4.35 13.55 4.72
N ALA A 433 4.64 12.55 3.89
CA ALA A 433 4.89 11.19 4.37
C ALA A 433 6.21 11.07 5.17
N VAL A 434 6.97 12.16 5.33
CA VAL A 434 8.04 12.31 6.33
C VAL A 434 7.56 12.00 7.75
N LEU A 435 6.31 12.36 8.08
CA LEU A 435 5.69 12.13 9.40
C LEU A 435 5.58 10.65 9.76
N VAL A 436 5.55 9.79 8.75
CA VAL A 436 5.42 8.33 8.86
C VAL A 436 6.65 7.59 8.35
N ARG A 437 7.75 8.31 8.09
CA ARG A 437 9.01 7.77 7.53
C ARG A 437 8.81 6.99 6.24
N LYS A 438 7.93 7.49 5.37
CA LYS A 438 7.64 6.97 4.03
C LYS A 438 7.72 8.06 2.96
N SER A 439 8.46 9.13 3.22
CA SER A 439 8.66 10.23 2.27
C SER A 439 9.16 9.73 0.91
N THR A 440 8.76 10.40 -0.16
CA THR A 440 9.58 10.46 -1.38
C THR A 440 10.28 11.80 -1.34
N THR A 441 11.58 11.81 -1.11
CA THR A 441 12.38 13.04 -1.11
C THR A 441 13.09 13.16 -2.44
N ILE A 442 12.80 14.23 -3.16
CA ILE A 442 13.50 14.58 -4.38
C ILE A 442 14.68 15.47 -4.01
N ILE A 443 15.88 15.12 -4.47
CA ILE A 443 17.10 15.92 -4.27
C ILE A 443 17.51 16.48 -5.63
N LYS A 444 17.79 17.79 -5.67
CA LYS A 444 18.31 18.45 -6.86
C LYS A 444 19.74 17.99 -7.09
N ASP A 445 19.95 17.28 -8.20
CA ASP A 445 21.28 16.86 -8.59
C ASP A 445 22.12 18.08 -8.95
N ASN A 446 23.16 18.32 -8.16
CA ASN A 446 24.12 19.38 -8.43
C ASN A 446 25.54 18.83 -8.33
N SER A 447 26.39 19.27 -9.26
CA SER A 447 27.83 18.97 -9.23
C SER A 447 28.53 19.52 -7.98
N ALA A 448 27.87 20.40 -7.21
CA ALA A 448 28.36 20.91 -5.94
C ALA A 448 28.32 19.87 -4.79
N CYS A 449 27.57 18.76 -4.93
CA CYS A 449 27.49 17.69 -3.94
C CYS A 449 28.69 16.73 -3.93
N GLU A 450 29.70 16.91 -4.79
CA GLU A 450 30.87 16.03 -4.88
C GLU A 450 31.51 15.82 -3.49
N GLY A 451 31.45 14.59 -2.97
CA GLY A 451 31.98 14.18 -1.67
C GLY A 451 31.05 14.32 -0.47
N ARG A 452 29.95 15.09 -0.54
CA ARG A 452 28.97 15.27 0.55
C ARG A 452 27.58 14.71 0.27
N GLY A 453 27.27 14.35 -0.98
CA GLY A 453 25.97 13.81 -1.39
C GLY A 453 25.52 12.60 -0.56
N GLY A 454 26.43 11.69 -0.20
CA GLY A 454 26.09 10.51 0.61
C GLY A 454 25.59 10.83 2.02
N MET A 455 25.94 12.01 2.58
CA MET A 455 25.35 12.46 3.85
C MET A 455 23.91 12.92 3.65
N VAL A 456 23.63 13.66 2.58
CA VAL A 456 22.28 14.13 2.24
C VAL A 456 21.36 12.94 1.95
N THR A 457 21.83 11.98 1.14
CA THR A 457 21.11 10.73 0.88
C THR A 457 20.78 10.05 2.21
N TRP A 458 21.79 9.86 3.07
CA TRP A 458 21.61 9.18 4.35
C TRP A 458 20.60 9.90 5.26
N ILE A 459 20.62 11.24 5.34
CA ILE A 459 19.66 12.03 6.13
C ILE A 459 18.23 11.72 5.69
N PHE A 460 17.95 11.81 4.38
CA PHE A 460 16.59 11.65 3.89
C PHE A 460 16.14 10.19 3.75
N GLU A 461 17.08 9.23 3.66
CA GLU A 461 16.78 7.81 3.77
C GLU A 461 16.24 7.43 5.16
N GLN A 462 16.52 8.22 6.20
CA GLN A 462 15.93 7.97 7.53
C GLN A 462 14.42 8.26 7.56
N VAL A 463 13.93 9.08 6.63
CA VAL A 463 12.52 9.48 6.55
C VAL A 463 11.80 8.95 5.31
N GLY A 464 12.48 8.25 4.40
CA GLY A 464 11.85 7.81 3.17
C GLY A 464 12.80 7.30 2.09
N LYS A 465 12.35 7.33 0.84
CA LYS A 465 13.18 7.06 -0.34
C LYS A 465 13.69 8.37 -0.93
N VAL A 466 14.89 8.31 -1.50
CA VAL A 466 15.54 9.44 -2.16
C VAL A 466 15.58 9.20 -3.67
N SER A 467 15.29 10.24 -4.43
CA SER A 467 15.47 10.29 -5.89
C SER A 467 16.21 11.56 -6.27
N TYR A 468 17.23 11.44 -7.11
CA TYR A 468 17.97 12.57 -7.65
C TYR A 468 17.33 13.00 -8.97
N MET A 469 17.11 14.30 -9.14
CA MET A 469 16.51 14.87 -10.36
C MET A 469 17.42 15.95 -10.93
N SER A 470 17.44 16.09 -12.26
CA SER A 470 18.18 17.16 -12.89
C SER A 470 17.63 18.54 -12.50
N TYR A 471 18.42 19.59 -12.74
CA TYR A 471 18.01 20.98 -12.51
C TYR A 471 16.70 21.33 -13.22
N LEU A 472 16.48 20.80 -14.43
CA LEU A 472 15.31 21.10 -15.25
C LEU A 472 14.05 20.40 -14.75
N GLU A 473 14.21 19.22 -14.15
CA GLU A 473 13.08 18.38 -13.73
C GLU A 473 12.66 18.65 -12.28
N PHE A 474 13.55 19.21 -11.45
CA PHE A 474 13.37 19.30 -10.01
C PHE A 474 12.05 19.96 -9.58
N ASP A 475 11.74 21.16 -10.07
CA ASP A 475 10.54 21.90 -9.65
C ASP A 475 9.25 21.23 -10.14
N THR A 476 9.25 20.75 -11.39
CA THR A 476 8.13 20.00 -11.98
C THR A 476 7.87 18.71 -11.21
N VAL A 477 8.90 17.92 -10.94
CA VAL A 477 8.79 16.62 -10.26
C VAL A 477 8.33 16.80 -8.81
N THR A 478 8.93 17.74 -8.07
CA THR A 478 8.61 17.96 -6.65
C THR A 478 7.17 18.41 -6.45
N THR A 479 6.72 19.35 -7.29
CA THR A 479 5.33 19.80 -7.32
C THR A 479 4.41 18.64 -7.69
N THR A 480 4.77 17.89 -8.72
CA THR A 480 4.01 16.73 -9.17
C THR A 480 3.84 15.69 -8.06
N VAL A 481 4.91 15.30 -7.38
CA VAL A 481 4.88 14.34 -6.25
C VAL A 481 3.94 14.82 -5.16
N ARG A 482 4.01 16.11 -4.83
CA ARG A 482 3.19 16.73 -3.79
C ARG A 482 1.72 16.71 -4.20
N SER A 483 1.39 17.34 -5.33
CA SER A 483 0.03 17.49 -5.87
C SER A 483 -0.66 16.17 -6.16
N SER A 484 0.09 15.15 -6.61
CA SER A 484 -0.44 13.80 -6.87
C SER A 484 -1.13 13.20 -5.66
N MET A 485 -0.63 13.46 -4.44
CA MET A 485 -1.22 12.91 -3.22
C MET A 485 -2.58 13.55 -2.90
N ALA A 486 -2.72 14.87 -3.07
CA ALA A 486 -4.02 15.55 -2.95
C ALA A 486 -5.00 15.09 -4.03
N MET A 487 -4.55 15.02 -5.28
CA MET A 487 -5.42 14.56 -6.36
C MET A 487 -5.95 13.14 -6.09
N PHE A 488 -5.14 12.29 -5.47
CA PHE A 488 -5.55 10.94 -5.10
C PHE A 488 -6.53 10.87 -3.91
N THR A 489 -6.76 11.95 -3.16
CA THR A 489 -7.83 11.98 -2.15
C THR A 489 -9.21 12.11 -2.78
N LEU A 490 -9.34 12.70 -3.97
CA LEU A 490 -10.62 12.84 -4.67
C LEU A 490 -11.32 11.51 -4.99
N PRO A 491 -10.67 10.50 -5.61
CA PRO A 491 -11.32 9.22 -5.82
C PRO A 491 -11.62 8.53 -4.49
N LEU A 492 -10.78 8.73 -3.47
CA LEU A 492 -11.02 8.18 -2.13
C LEU A 492 -12.29 8.78 -1.50
N ASP A 493 -12.44 10.10 -1.47
CA ASP A 493 -13.64 10.75 -0.93
C ASP A 493 -14.90 10.33 -1.69
N GLY A 494 -14.85 10.31 -3.02
CA GLY A 494 -16.01 9.86 -3.82
C GLY A 494 -16.42 8.41 -3.56
N ILE A 495 -15.45 7.52 -3.31
CA ILE A 495 -15.70 6.12 -2.95
C ILE A 495 -16.28 6.03 -1.53
N LEU A 496 -15.73 6.78 -0.56
CA LEU A 496 -16.25 6.82 0.80
C LEU A 496 -17.67 7.37 0.86
N ASP A 497 -17.96 8.46 0.14
CA ASP A 497 -19.30 9.05 0.08
C ASP A 497 -20.33 8.05 -0.49
N ALA A 498 -19.94 7.22 -1.47
CA ALA A 498 -20.78 6.16 -2.00
C ALA A 498 -21.04 5.01 -1.01
N CYS A 499 -20.12 4.75 -0.07
CA CYS A 499 -20.31 3.78 1.01
C CYS A 499 -21.17 4.37 2.15
N VAL A 500 -20.93 5.62 2.53
CA VAL A 500 -21.73 6.32 3.55
C VAL A 500 -23.19 6.46 3.09
N ALA A 501 -23.44 6.73 1.81
CA ALA A 501 -24.77 6.75 1.22
C ALA A 501 -25.51 5.39 1.31
N ARG A 502 -24.79 4.30 1.63
CA ARG A 502 -25.33 2.96 1.86
C ARG A 502 -25.40 2.57 3.34
N GLY A 503 -25.16 3.51 4.26
CA GLY A 503 -25.32 3.31 5.71
C GLY A 503 -24.03 2.96 6.46
N MET A 504 -22.89 2.84 5.77
CA MET A 504 -21.63 2.40 6.37
C MET A 504 -20.91 3.54 7.11
N SER A 505 -20.13 3.20 8.15
CA SER A 505 -19.30 4.17 8.88
C SER A 505 -18.15 4.70 8.03
N ARG A 506 -17.99 6.03 7.96
CA ARG A 506 -16.88 6.65 7.20
C ARG A 506 -15.50 6.22 7.71
N ASN A 507 -15.36 5.96 9.02
CA ASN A 507 -14.08 5.58 9.61
C ASN A 507 -13.68 4.14 9.25
N GLU A 508 -14.60 3.18 9.38
CA GLU A 508 -14.37 1.78 8.99
C GLU A 508 -14.02 1.68 7.50
N MET A 509 -14.76 2.42 6.66
CA MET A 509 -14.51 2.43 5.22
C MET A 509 -13.17 3.05 4.83
N LYS A 510 -12.71 4.06 5.59
CA LYS A 510 -11.39 4.67 5.39
C LYS A 510 -10.28 3.66 5.66
N GLU A 511 -10.39 2.85 6.71
CA GLU A 511 -9.43 1.81 7.06
C GLU A 511 -9.41 0.70 6.00
N MET A 512 -10.59 0.19 5.62
CA MET A 512 -10.70 -0.77 4.52
C MET A 512 -10.10 -0.25 3.22
N PHE A 513 -10.34 1.02 2.87
CA PHE A 513 -9.80 1.60 1.65
C PHE A 513 -8.28 1.83 1.75
N ALA A 514 -7.74 2.20 2.91
CA ALA A 514 -6.30 2.27 3.13
C ALA A 514 -5.64 0.91 2.82
N GLN A 515 -6.24 -0.19 3.27
CA GLN A 515 -5.76 -1.52 2.93
C GLN A 515 -5.89 -1.85 1.43
N VAL A 516 -6.96 -1.39 0.77
CA VAL A 516 -7.07 -1.52 -0.70
C VAL A 516 -5.94 -0.77 -1.42
N LEU A 517 -5.56 0.41 -0.95
CA LEU A 517 -4.43 1.17 -1.50
C LEU A 517 -3.09 0.49 -1.24
N GLU A 518 -2.90 -0.14 -0.07
CA GLU A 518 -1.71 -0.95 0.21
C GLU A 518 -1.64 -2.16 -0.72
N GLY A 519 -2.78 -2.81 -0.99
CA GLY A 519 -2.92 -3.88 -1.98
C GLY A 519 -2.56 -3.44 -3.39
N LEU A 520 -3.07 -2.28 -3.83
CA LEU A 520 -2.72 -1.66 -5.11
C LEU A 520 -1.21 -1.39 -5.19
N GLY A 521 -0.65 -0.70 -4.18
CA GLY A 521 0.78 -0.42 -4.10
C GLY A 521 1.64 -1.69 -4.11
N GLY A 522 1.19 -2.74 -3.41
CA GLY A 522 1.81 -4.06 -3.39
C GLY A 522 1.88 -4.71 -4.77
N LEU A 523 0.79 -4.69 -5.53
CA LEU A 523 0.73 -5.24 -6.89
C LEU A 523 1.63 -4.46 -7.85
N LEU A 524 1.62 -3.12 -7.78
CA LEU A 524 2.48 -2.26 -8.59
C LEU A 524 3.97 -2.52 -8.31
N ARG A 525 4.34 -2.78 -7.04
CA ARG A 525 5.72 -3.16 -6.65
C ARG A 525 6.14 -4.51 -7.21
N HIS A 526 5.20 -5.44 -7.41
CA HIS A 526 5.43 -6.74 -8.06
C HIS A 526 5.36 -6.68 -9.60
N GLY A 527 5.40 -5.49 -10.19
CA GLY A 527 5.50 -5.31 -11.65
C GLY A 527 4.17 -5.40 -12.40
N VAL A 528 3.02 -5.43 -11.71
CA VAL A 528 1.72 -5.37 -12.36
C VAL A 528 1.50 -3.95 -12.89
N HIS A 529 1.22 -3.81 -14.19
CA HIS A 529 0.92 -2.51 -14.80
C HIS A 529 -0.49 -2.03 -14.39
N PRO A 530 -0.71 -0.72 -14.10
CA PRO A 530 -2.03 -0.24 -13.66
C PRO A 530 -3.15 -0.53 -14.68
N GLY A 531 -2.89 -0.34 -15.97
CA GLY A 531 -3.83 -0.73 -17.04
C GLY A 531 -4.22 -2.22 -17.01
N GLY A 532 -3.23 -3.11 -16.87
CA GLY A 532 -3.51 -4.55 -16.79
C GLY A 532 -4.25 -4.93 -15.51
N LEU A 533 -4.02 -4.21 -14.41
CA LEU A 533 -4.79 -4.40 -13.18
C LEU A 533 -6.28 -4.05 -13.37
N ARG A 534 -6.57 -2.98 -14.11
CA ARG A 534 -7.95 -2.59 -14.42
C ARG A 534 -8.67 -3.64 -15.25
N ASP A 535 -8.02 -4.17 -16.29
CA ASP A 535 -8.59 -5.20 -17.15
C ASP A 535 -8.92 -6.45 -16.34
N VAL A 536 -7.94 -6.90 -15.53
CA VAL A 536 -8.10 -8.03 -14.62
C VAL A 536 -9.27 -7.80 -13.66
N ILE A 537 -9.38 -6.65 -13.00
CA ILE A 537 -10.47 -6.41 -12.05
C ILE A 537 -11.83 -6.34 -12.75
N SER A 538 -11.89 -5.71 -13.93
CA SER A 538 -13.13 -5.52 -14.70
C SER A 538 -13.69 -6.84 -15.24
N ASP A 539 -12.82 -7.73 -15.73
CA ASP A 539 -13.21 -9.04 -16.27
C ASP A 539 -13.86 -9.94 -15.21
N ASN A 540 -13.48 -9.77 -13.94
CA ASN A 540 -13.98 -10.58 -12.84
C ASN A 540 -15.29 -10.05 -12.22
N SER A 541 -15.81 -8.89 -12.65
CA SER A 541 -16.97 -8.25 -12.02
C SER A 541 -17.72 -7.33 -12.99
N ARG A 542 -18.94 -7.74 -13.40
CA ARG A 542 -19.82 -6.92 -14.25
C ARG A 542 -20.17 -5.55 -13.63
N PRO A 543 -20.49 -5.43 -12.32
CA PRO A 543 -20.68 -4.12 -11.70
C PRO A 543 -19.44 -3.24 -11.80
N THR A 544 -18.24 -3.82 -11.56
CA THR A 544 -17.00 -3.08 -11.68
C THR A 544 -16.75 -2.62 -13.11
N ALA A 545 -16.95 -3.50 -14.10
CA ALA A 545 -16.83 -3.14 -15.52
C ALA A 545 -17.78 -1.99 -15.92
N ARG A 546 -19.01 -1.95 -15.38
CA ARG A 546 -19.94 -0.82 -15.59
C ARG A 546 -19.44 0.47 -14.94
N GLY A 547 -18.94 0.40 -13.71
CA GLY A 547 -18.33 1.55 -13.03
C GLY A 547 -17.12 2.10 -13.79
N MET A 548 -16.24 1.21 -14.26
CA MET A 548 -15.08 1.56 -15.09
C MET A 548 -15.49 2.21 -16.41
N LEU A 549 -16.51 1.66 -17.10
CA LEU A 549 -17.07 2.26 -18.30
C LEU A 549 -17.60 3.67 -18.04
N GLN A 550 -18.23 3.91 -16.88
CA GLN A 550 -18.71 5.22 -16.50
C GLN A 550 -17.55 6.20 -16.29
N LEU A 551 -16.48 5.80 -15.58
CA LEU A 551 -15.29 6.64 -15.41
C LEU A 551 -14.63 7.00 -16.75
N GLU A 552 -14.54 6.03 -17.67
CA GLU A 552 -13.98 6.26 -19.01
C GLU A 552 -14.86 7.20 -19.85
N LYS A 553 -16.19 7.03 -19.82
CA LYS A 553 -17.12 7.97 -20.48
C LYS A 553 -17.02 9.39 -19.95
N SER A 554 -16.77 9.53 -18.65
CA SER A 554 -16.55 10.82 -17.99
C SER A 554 -15.13 11.36 -18.16
N GLY A 555 -14.25 10.64 -18.87
CA GLY A 555 -12.89 11.10 -19.15
C GLY A 555 -12.00 11.18 -17.90
N ILE A 556 -12.31 10.46 -16.82
CA ILE A 556 -11.65 10.64 -15.51
C ILE A 556 -10.13 10.47 -15.59
N ARG A 557 -9.65 9.49 -16.37
CA ARG A 557 -8.20 9.32 -16.58
C ARG A 557 -7.57 10.54 -17.26
N ALA A 558 -8.23 11.08 -18.29
CA ALA A 558 -7.76 12.27 -19.00
C ALA A 558 -7.78 13.49 -18.08
N LEU A 559 -8.84 13.65 -17.27
CA LEU A 559 -8.94 14.74 -16.29
C LEU A 559 -7.80 14.73 -15.26
N PHE A 560 -7.40 13.56 -14.75
CA PHE A 560 -6.22 13.49 -13.87
C PHE A 560 -4.91 13.82 -14.59
N ALA A 561 -4.76 13.39 -15.85
CA ALA A 561 -3.58 13.72 -16.64
C ALA A 561 -3.51 15.23 -16.95
N GLU A 562 -4.63 15.82 -17.36
CA GLU A 562 -4.77 17.26 -17.61
C GLU A 562 -4.53 18.08 -16.35
N ALA A 563 -5.08 17.65 -15.20
CA ALA A 563 -4.83 18.32 -13.92
C ALA A 563 -3.33 18.32 -13.56
N MET A 564 -2.62 17.23 -13.84
CA MET A 564 -1.17 17.16 -13.64
C MET A 564 -0.41 18.11 -14.57
N LEU A 565 -0.83 18.21 -15.84
CA LEU A 565 -0.26 19.18 -16.79
C LEU A 565 -0.49 20.63 -16.31
N THR A 566 -1.72 20.95 -15.86
CA THR A 566 -2.04 22.29 -15.33
C THR A 566 -1.18 22.64 -14.11
N VAL A 567 -0.90 21.67 -13.25
CA VAL A 567 0.02 21.87 -12.12
C VAL A 567 1.45 22.16 -12.60
N GLY A 568 1.92 21.50 -13.66
CA GLY A 568 3.21 21.79 -14.29
C GLY A 568 3.27 23.20 -14.91
N GLU A 569 2.26 23.57 -15.70
CA GLU A 569 2.16 24.87 -16.36
C GLU A 569 2.09 26.05 -15.38
N GLY A 570 1.33 25.90 -14.28
CA GLY A 570 1.19 26.93 -13.26
C GLY A 570 2.53 27.35 -12.65
N MET A 571 3.49 26.42 -12.54
CA MET A 571 4.81 26.68 -11.95
C MET A 571 5.75 27.46 -12.87
N LEU A 572 5.66 27.28 -14.19
CA LEU A 572 6.41 28.09 -15.15
C LEU A 572 5.99 29.57 -15.09
N LYS A 573 4.77 29.86 -14.60
CA LYS A 573 4.20 31.20 -14.50
C LYS A 573 4.35 31.87 -13.12
N VAL A 574 4.84 31.19 -12.09
CA VAL A 574 5.03 31.78 -10.73
C VAL A 574 6.09 32.90 -10.73
N GLY A 575 6.84 33.09 -11.82
CA GLY A 575 7.74 34.23 -12.03
C GLY A 575 7.13 35.43 -12.76
N GLU A 576 5.88 35.36 -13.23
CA GLU A 576 5.16 36.48 -13.86
C GLU A 576 4.00 36.92 -12.96
N PRO A 577 3.75 38.25 -12.82
CA PRO A 577 2.61 38.72 -12.04
C PRO A 577 1.34 38.11 -12.61
N ILE A 578 0.51 37.56 -11.72
CA ILE A 578 -0.82 37.07 -12.05
C ILE A 578 -1.62 38.30 -12.51
N ASP A 579 -1.86 38.42 -13.81
CA ASP A 579 -2.82 39.38 -14.33
C ASP A 579 -4.22 38.88 -13.89
N ASP A 580 -4.82 39.61 -12.95
CA ASP A 580 -6.21 39.44 -12.55
C ASP A 580 -7.12 39.85 -13.74
N GLU A 581 -7.61 38.86 -14.51
CA GLU A 581 -8.80 39.00 -15.36
C GLU A 581 -9.98 38.17 -14.85
#